data_AF-A0A931WZ19-F1
#
_entry.id   AF-A0A931WZ19-F1
#
_cell.length_a   1.000
_cell.length_b   1.000
_cell.length_c   1.000
_cell.angle_alpha   90.00
_cell.angle_beta   90.00
_cell.angle_gamma   90.00
#
_symmetry.space_group_name_H-M   'P 1'
#
loop_
_entity.id
_entity.type
_entity.pdbx_description
1 polymer ?
#
loop_
_entity_poly.entity_id
_entity_poly.type
_entity_poly.pdbx_seq_one_letter_code
_entity_poly.pdbx_strand_id
1 'polypeptide(L)'
;MKDRELSIAKLTAYRIQLAALLKPERRFINEGVQQLQLIENATIQDLQSSEETTRTKLMDFRDKIYQESHKYPSRPLLCALFLQRKLSEIPIAFMSEPPNNPYAFSLFYDYLTGISSTTGVIEIAEKAIGETSEQATKTIANHLDFADKVAEALTTEGLALDRQINMFLGARRMRERFAKLLEQDPSGFILVDHIVDMLRPSLASNPSKSTSSCVPEFVAAGARLAQKTYKLIYPLTEIIS
;
A
#
# COMPACT_ATOMS: atom_id res chain seq x y z
N MET A 1 37.48 20.54 10.49
CA MET A 1 36.91 19.71 9.41
C MET A 1 37.07 18.22 9.68
N LYS A 2 38.28 17.72 9.99
CA LYS A 2 38.54 16.29 10.31
C LYS A 2 37.65 15.69 11.43
N ASP A 3 37.35 16.42 12.50
CA ASP A 3 36.51 15.90 13.59
C ASP A 3 35.02 15.74 13.23
N ARG A 4 34.55 16.54 12.25
CA ARG A 4 33.16 16.49 11.76
C ARG A 4 32.97 15.27 10.84
N GLU A 5 33.96 14.97 10.02
CA GLU A 5 33.98 13.77 9.16
C GLU A 5 34.06 12.48 9.98
N LEU A 6 34.87 12.47 11.06
CA LEU A 6 34.98 11.34 11.97
C LEU A 6 33.67 11.06 12.75
N SER A 7 32.91 12.11 13.08
CA SER A 7 31.61 12.00 13.74
C SER A 7 30.52 11.45 12.80
N ILE A 8 30.50 11.91 11.55
CA ILE A 8 29.57 11.41 10.52
C ILE A 8 29.84 9.93 10.22
N ALA A 9 31.11 9.52 10.09
CA ALA A 9 31.46 8.13 9.84
C ALA A 9 31.03 7.19 10.98
N LYS A 10 31.16 7.63 12.24
CA LYS A 10 30.70 6.87 13.42
C LYS A 10 29.17 6.78 13.49
N LEU A 11 28.45 7.86 13.19
CA LEU A 11 26.99 7.86 13.13
C LEU A 11 26.45 6.96 12.00
N THR A 12 27.11 6.97 10.84
CA THR A 12 26.77 6.07 9.72
C THR A 12 27.04 4.61 10.08
N ALA A 13 28.19 4.31 10.70
CA ALA A 13 28.49 2.95 11.16
C ALA A 13 27.50 2.45 12.22
N TYR A 14 27.12 3.30 13.17
CA TYR A 14 26.12 2.98 14.19
C TYR A 14 24.73 2.76 13.60
N ARG A 15 24.33 3.58 12.61
CA ARG A 15 23.08 3.37 11.84
C ARG A 15 23.09 2.07 11.05
N ILE A 16 24.23 1.70 10.44
CA ILE A 16 24.37 0.43 9.72
C ILE A 16 24.28 -0.76 10.70
N GLN A 17 24.92 -0.67 11.87
CA GLN A 17 24.82 -1.70 12.91
C GLN A 17 23.40 -1.82 13.48
N LEU A 18 22.71 -0.72 13.76
CA LEU A 18 21.30 -0.73 14.17
C LEU A 18 20.38 -1.29 13.09
N ALA A 19 20.58 -0.90 11.83
CA ALA A 19 19.82 -1.45 10.70
C ALA A 19 20.09 -2.94 10.46
N ALA A 20 21.28 -3.44 10.83
CA ALA A 20 21.59 -4.86 10.78
C ALA A 20 20.97 -5.65 11.96
N LEU A 21 20.88 -5.03 13.15
CA LEU A 21 20.27 -5.60 14.35
C LEU A 21 18.73 -5.59 14.32
N LEU A 22 18.11 -4.80 13.44
CA LEU A 22 16.66 -4.69 13.27
C LEU A 22 16.10 -5.53 12.11
N LYS A 23 16.92 -6.35 11.44
CA LYS A 23 16.46 -7.21 10.35
C LYS A 23 15.87 -8.51 10.91
N PRO A 24 14.62 -8.87 10.55
CA PRO A 24 14.03 -10.12 11.01
C PRO A 24 14.87 -11.33 10.57
N GLU A 25 15.09 -12.26 11.50
CA GLU A 25 15.80 -13.50 11.17
C GLU A 25 15.00 -14.31 10.15
N ARG A 26 15.70 -15.02 9.25
CA ARG A 26 15.08 -15.82 8.19
C ARG A 26 14.04 -16.82 8.69
N ARG A 27 14.23 -17.40 9.89
CA ARG A 27 13.24 -18.31 10.50
C ARG A 27 11.89 -17.62 10.73
N PHE A 28 11.88 -16.41 11.30
CA PHE A 28 10.66 -15.64 11.56
C PHE A 28 9.98 -15.22 10.27
N ILE A 29 10.78 -14.90 9.24
CA ILE A 29 10.24 -14.60 7.91
C ILE A 29 9.53 -15.83 7.34
N ASN A 30 10.19 -16.99 7.34
CA ASN A 30 9.65 -18.21 6.76
C ASN A 30 8.40 -18.72 7.52
N GLU A 31 8.46 -18.75 8.85
CA GLU A 31 7.33 -19.15 9.70
C GLU A 31 6.13 -18.21 9.48
N GLY A 32 6.37 -16.90 9.49
CA GLY A 32 5.29 -15.93 9.26
C GLY A 32 4.71 -16.00 7.85
N VAL A 33 5.52 -16.23 6.81
CA VAL A 33 5.02 -16.45 5.45
C VAL A 33 4.14 -17.70 5.35
N GLN A 34 4.51 -18.79 6.03
CA GLN A 34 3.68 -20.00 6.08
C GLN A 34 2.33 -19.73 6.78
N GLN A 35 2.35 -19.02 7.91
CA GLN A 35 1.12 -18.64 8.60
C GLN A 35 0.23 -17.72 7.75
N LEU A 36 0.82 -16.74 7.05
CA LEU A 36 0.09 -15.88 6.13
C LEU A 36 -0.55 -16.67 4.99
N GLN A 37 0.09 -17.75 4.51
CA GLN A 37 -0.52 -18.63 3.52
C GLN A 37 -1.73 -19.40 4.07
N LEU A 38 -1.67 -19.85 5.33
CA LEU A 38 -2.80 -20.48 6.01
C LEU A 38 -3.97 -19.49 6.20
N ILE A 39 -3.66 -18.26 6.64
CA ILE A 39 -4.64 -17.18 6.78
C ILE A 39 -5.26 -16.81 5.44
N GLU A 40 -4.45 -16.73 4.38
CA GLU A 40 -4.92 -16.46 3.03
C GLU A 40 -5.93 -17.52 2.58
N ASN A 41 -5.59 -18.79 2.73
CA ASN A 41 -6.48 -19.90 2.37
C ASN A 41 -7.77 -19.89 3.20
N ALA A 42 -7.66 -19.67 4.52
CA ALA A 42 -8.81 -19.60 5.41
C ALA A 42 -9.73 -18.42 5.08
N THR A 43 -9.16 -17.25 4.77
CA THR A 43 -9.92 -16.05 4.38
C THR A 43 -10.65 -16.26 3.06
N ILE A 44 -10.00 -16.88 2.08
CA ILE A 44 -10.61 -17.23 0.79
C ILE A 44 -11.76 -18.21 0.98
N GLN A 45 -11.54 -19.27 1.78
CA GLN A 45 -12.56 -20.27 2.05
C GLN A 45 -13.75 -19.69 2.82
N ASP A 46 -13.51 -18.85 3.83
CA ASP A 46 -14.55 -18.13 4.58
C ASP A 46 -15.42 -17.31 3.63
N LEU A 47 -14.81 -16.51 2.76
CA LEU A 47 -15.52 -15.68 1.79
C LEU A 47 -16.36 -16.48 0.81
N GLN A 48 -15.84 -17.59 0.29
CA GLN A 48 -16.58 -18.47 -0.61
C GLN A 48 -17.76 -19.15 0.09
N SER A 49 -17.60 -19.49 1.37
CA SER A 49 -18.67 -20.12 2.16
C SER A 49 -19.72 -19.14 2.72
N SER A 50 -19.41 -17.83 2.72
CA SER A 50 -20.23 -16.78 3.33
C SER A 50 -20.64 -15.69 2.33
N GLU A 51 -20.87 -16.08 1.07
CA GLU A 51 -21.16 -15.16 -0.03
C GLU A 51 -22.34 -14.21 0.30
N GLU A 52 -23.48 -14.77 0.70
CA GLU A 52 -24.69 -13.99 0.99
C GLU A 52 -24.47 -13.01 2.15
N THR A 53 -23.79 -13.46 3.21
CA THR A 53 -23.43 -12.60 4.34
C THR A 53 -22.48 -11.47 3.90
N THR A 54 -21.54 -11.78 3.01
CA THR A 54 -20.61 -10.78 2.46
C THR A 54 -21.35 -9.77 1.59
N ARG A 55 -22.34 -10.20 0.80
CA ARG A 55 -23.22 -9.35 0.01
C ARG A 55 -24.01 -8.38 0.89
N THR A 56 -24.64 -8.87 1.97
CA THR A 56 -25.34 -7.99 2.93
C THR A 56 -24.40 -6.95 3.54
N LYS A 57 -23.21 -7.37 3.98
CA LYS A 57 -22.20 -6.46 4.55
C LYS A 57 -21.71 -5.42 3.54
N LEU A 58 -21.57 -5.77 2.27
CA LEU A 58 -21.22 -4.83 1.20
C LEU A 58 -22.32 -3.80 0.97
N MET A 59 -23.59 -4.21 1.00
CA MET A 59 -24.73 -3.30 0.86
C MET A 59 -24.78 -2.31 2.04
N ASP A 60 -24.68 -2.80 3.27
CA ASP A 60 -24.62 -1.96 4.47
C ASP A 60 -23.44 -0.98 4.42
N PHE A 61 -22.29 -1.45 3.94
CA PHE A 61 -21.09 -0.62 3.83
C PHE A 61 -21.23 0.45 2.73
N ARG A 62 -21.81 0.11 1.59
CA ARG A 62 -22.12 1.05 0.51
C ARG A 62 -23.06 2.15 0.99
N ASP A 63 -24.10 1.77 1.72
CA ASP A 63 -25.11 2.73 2.19
C ASP A 63 -24.52 3.67 3.26
N LYS A 64 -23.59 3.19 4.11
CA LYS A 64 -22.80 4.05 5.00
C LYS A 64 -21.95 5.07 4.24
N ILE A 65 -21.26 4.65 3.18
CA ILE A 65 -20.48 5.59 2.34
C ILE A 65 -21.39 6.66 1.73
N TYR A 66 -22.59 6.29 1.27
CA TYR A 66 -23.55 7.24 0.75
C TYR A 66 -24.04 8.23 1.82
N GLN A 67 -24.27 7.78 3.06
CA GLN A 67 -24.65 8.66 4.16
C GLN A 67 -23.55 9.67 4.51
N GLU A 68 -22.28 9.29 4.42
CA GLU A 68 -21.14 10.15 4.75
C GLU A 68 -20.77 11.12 3.61
N SER A 69 -20.89 10.69 2.35
CA SER A 69 -20.38 11.44 1.19
C SER A 69 -21.46 11.95 0.23
N HIS A 70 -22.73 11.57 0.44
CA HIS A 70 -23.85 11.82 -0.46
C HIS A 70 -23.62 11.33 -1.92
N LYS A 71 -22.72 10.36 -2.10
CA LYS A 71 -22.40 9.79 -3.41
C LYS A 71 -22.17 8.28 -3.27
N TYR A 72 -22.78 7.50 -4.17
CA TYR A 72 -22.48 6.08 -4.23
C TYR A 72 -21.07 5.86 -4.77
N PRO A 73 -20.24 5.04 -4.11
CA PRO A 73 -18.95 4.64 -4.66
C PRO A 73 -19.18 3.81 -5.92
N SER A 74 -18.22 3.84 -6.84
CA SER A 74 -18.19 2.86 -7.91
C SER A 74 -18.05 1.44 -7.33
N ARG A 75 -18.34 0.42 -8.14
CA ARG A 75 -18.08 -0.97 -7.78
C ARG A 75 -16.62 -1.26 -7.40
N PRO A 76 -15.60 -0.90 -8.22
CA PRO A 76 -14.22 -1.17 -7.87
C PRO A 76 -13.78 -0.43 -6.59
N LEU A 77 -14.24 0.81 -6.37
CA LEU A 77 -13.94 1.57 -5.15
C LEU A 77 -14.61 0.97 -3.92
N LEU A 78 -15.88 0.58 -4.01
CA LEU A 78 -16.59 -0.12 -2.93
C LEU A 78 -15.84 -1.38 -2.52
N CYS A 79 -15.43 -2.19 -3.50
CA CYS A 79 -14.65 -3.41 -3.28
C CYS A 79 -13.33 -3.10 -2.56
N ALA A 80 -12.57 -2.12 -3.07
CA ALA A 80 -11.27 -1.75 -2.49
C ALA A 80 -11.38 -1.26 -1.03
N LEU A 81 -12.34 -0.37 -0.74
CA LEU A 81 -12.56 0.17 0.60
C LEU A 81 -13.05 -0.92 1.57
N PHE A 82 -13.96 -1.79 1.13
CA PHE A 82 -14.45 -2.89 1.94
C PHE A 82 -13.33 -3.86 2.32
N LEU A 83 -12.47 -4.21 1.35
CA LEU A 83 -11.30 -5.06 1.57
C LEU A 83 -10.30 -4.44 2.54
N GLN A 84 -9.98 -3.17 2.37
CA GLN A 84 -9.02 -2.50 3.23
C GLN A 84 -9.48 -2.56 4.69
N ARG A 85 -10.78 -2.37 4.95
CA ARG A 85 -11.37 -2.55 6.27
C ARG A 85 -11.32 -4.01 6.73
N LYS A 86 -11.89 -4.94 5.96
CA LYS A 86 -11.98 -6.37 6.33
C LYS A 86 -10.61 -7.00 6.59
N LEU A 87 -9.63 -6.72 5.74
CA LEU A 87 -8.29 -7.30 5.84
C LEU A 87 -7.43 -6.65 6.93
N SER A 88 -7.70 -5.39 7.31
CA SER A 88 -7.05 -4.75 8.45
C SER A 88 -7.47 -5.33 9.80
N GLU A 89 -8.64 -5.98 9.85
CA GLU A 89 -9.18 -6.61 11.06
C GLU A 89 -8.68 -8.04 11.29
N ILE A 90 -7.92 -8.63 10.34
CA ILE A 90 -7.42 -10.00 10.47
C ILE A 90 -6.42 -10.08 11.63
N PRO A 91 -6.73 -10.79 12.73
CA PRO A 91 -5.80 -10.96 13.83
C PRO A 91 -4.70 -11.91 13.36
N ILE A 92 -3.46 -11.41 13.26
CA ILE A 92 -2.37 -12.27 12.85
C ILE A 92 -1.78 -12.94 14.09
N ALA A 93 -2.01 -14.25 14.22
CA ALA A 93 -1.67 -15.02 15.41
C ALA A 93 -0.17 -14.95 15.80
N PHE A 94 0.77 -14.70 14.86
CA PHE A 94 2.18 -14.46 15.22
C PHE A 94 2.40 -13.15 15.99
N MET A 95 1.46 -12.21 15.95
CA MET A 95 1.51 -10.97 16.76
C MET A 95 1.07 -11.21 18.21
N SER A 96 0.30 -12.28 18.46
CA SER A 96 -0.24 -12.62 19.78
C SER A 96 0.63 -13.57 20.61
N GLU A 97 1.81 -13.95 20.11
CA GLU A 97 2.83 -14.61 20.94
C GLU A 97 3.94 -13.65 21.41
N PRO A 98 3.67 -12.69 22.33
CA PRO A 98 4.73 -12.19 23.19
C PRO A 98 5.04 -13.22 24.28
N PRO A 99 6.34 -13.55 24.49
CA PRO A 99 7.46 -12.63 24.28
C PRO A 99 8.47 -13.02 23.17
N ASN A 100 8.16 -13.89 22.20
CA ASN A 100 9.21 -14.57 21.43
C ASN A 100 9.61 -13.96 20.06
N ASN A 101 8.87 -13.00 19.49
CA ASN A 101 9.24 -12.38 18.20
C ASN A 101 9.32 -10.83 18.29
N PRO A 102 10.54 -10.24 18.39
CA PRO A 102 10.71 -8.79 18.48
C PRO A 102 10.35 -8.05 17.17
N TYR A 103 10.14 -8.77 16.06
CA TYR A 103 9.86 -8.20 14.74
C TYR A 103 8.38 -8.21 14.36
N ALA A 104 7.49 -8.76 15.21
CA ALA A 104 6.08 -8.98 14.89
C ALA A 104 5.36 -7.72 14.37
N PHE A 105 5.60 -6.56 15.00
CA PHE A 105 5.02 -5.29 14.58
C PHE A 105 5.49 -4.86 13.17
N SER A 106 6.80 -4.93 12.90
CA SER A 106 7.35 -4.56 11.59
C SER A 106 6.84 -5.45 10.47
N LEU A 107 6.77 -6.77 10.72
CA LEU A 107 6.27 -7.75 9.77
C LEU A 107 4.77 -7.55 9.48
N PHE A 108 3.99 -7.23 10.51
CA PHE A 108 2.58 -6.87 10.34
C PHE A 108 2.41 -5.60 9.51
N TYR A 109 3.21 -4.58 9.78
CA TYR A 109 3.19 -3.33 9.03
C TYR A 109 3.53 -3.54 7.54
N ASP A 110 4.54 -4.36 7.25
CA ASP A 110 4.91 -4.71 5.87
C ASP A 110 3.77 -5.45 5.15
N TYR A 111 3.08 -6.35 5.86
CA TYR A 111 1.91 -7.04 5.34
C TYR A 111 0.75 -6.08 5.04
N LEU A 112 0.40 -5.18 5.97
CA LEU A 112 -0.62 -4.15 5.76
C LEU A 112 -0.25 -3.19 4.63
N THR A 113 1.05 -2.92 4.45
CA THR A 113 1.56 -2.12 3.34
C THR A 113 1.25 -2.80 2.00
N GLY A 114 1.42 -4.12 1.91
CA GLY A 114 1.04 -4.91 0.73
C GLY A 114 -0.46 -4.81 0.40
N ILE A 115 -1.32 -4.97 1.42
CA ILE A 115 -2.77 -4.82 1.28
C ILE A 115 -3.12 -3.41 0.80
N SER A 116 -2.66 -2.39 1.52
CA SER A 116 -3.01 -0.99 1.27
C SER A 116 -2.50 -0.50 -0.08
N SER A 117 -1.32 -0.94 -0.50
CA SER A 117 -0.77 -0.61 -1.82
C SER A 117 -1.62 -1.22 -2.94
N THR A 118 -2.19 -2.41 -2.72
CA THR A 118 -2.98 -3.12 -3.73
C THR A 118 -4.41 -2.61 -3.82
N THR A 119 -5.04 -2.26 -2.70
CA THR A 119 -6.41 -1.71 -2.69
C THR A 119 -6.45 -0.20 -2.93
N GLY A 120 -5.50 0.55 -2.36
CA GLY A 120 -5.49 2.03 -2.41
C GLY A 120 -5.26 2.61 -3.80
N VAL A 121 -4.70 1.83 -4.74
CA VAL A 121 -4.51 2.31 -6.12
C VAL A 121 -5.80 2.53 -6.87
N ILE A 122 -6.90 1.88 -6.49
CA ILE A 122 -8.21 2.08 -7.08
C ILE A 122 -8.70 3.49 -6.77
N GLU A 123 -8.63 3.90 -5.51
CA GLU A 123 -9.02 5.26 -5.09
C GLU A 123 -8.16 6.32 -5.78
N ILE A 124 -6.85 6.07 -5.88
CA ILE A 124 -5.92 6.95 -6.58
C ILE A 124 -6.28 7.09 -8.07
N ALA A 125 -6.59 5.97 -8.74
CA ALA A 125 -6.99 5.94 -10.14
C ALA A 125 -8.32 6.68 -10.37
N GLU A 126 -9.32 6.45 -9.53
CA GLU A 126 -10.63 7.12 -9.67
C GLU A 126 -10.56 8.63 -9.45
N LYS A 127 -9.78 9.08 -8.46
CA LYS A 127 -9.53 10.52 -8.28
C LYS A 127 -8.88 11.12 -9.51
N ALA A 128 -7.90 10.43 -10.11
CA ALA A 128 -7.25 10.89 -11.32
C ALA A 128 -8.18 10.92 -12.56
N ILE A 129 -9.16 10.02 -12.65
CA ILE A 129 -10.19 10.05 -13.71
C ILE A 129 -11.17 11.22 -13.49
N GLY A 130 -11.55 11.47 -12.24
CA GLY A 130 -12.48 12.54 -11.87
C GLY A 130 -11.88 13.95 -11.83
N GLU A 131 -10.56 14.08 -11.75
CA GLU A 131 -9.84 15.36 -11.80
C GLU A 131 -9.94 15.95 -13.22
N THR A 132 -10.64 17.08 -13.37
CA THR A 132 -10.59 17.84 -14.62
C THR A 132 -9.17 18.34 -14.88
N SER A 133 -8.80 18.51 -16.16
CA SER A 133 -7.52 19.11 -16.57
C SER A 133 -7.24 20.41 -15.80
N GLU A 134 -8.27 21.22 -15.51
CA GLU A 134 -8.14 22.49 -14.80
C GLU A 134 -7.81 22.30 -13.30
N GLN A 135 -8.40 21.32 -12.62
CA GLN A 135 -8.07 20.97 -11.22
C GLN A 135 -6.68 20.35 -11.08
N ALA A 136 -6.26 19.51 -12.04
CA ALA A 136 -4.90 18.99 -12.08
C ALA A 136 -3.89 20.14 -12.25
N THR A 137 -4.20 21.11 -13.13
CA THR A 137 -3.34 22.28 -13.38
C THR A 137 -3.28 23.26 -12.20
N LYS A 138 -4.41 23.50 -11.51
CA LYS A 138 -4.44 24.30 -10.26
C LYS A 138 -3.66 23.64 -9.14
N THR A 139 -3.75 22.32 -9.00
CA THR A 139 -2.95 21.57 -8.03
C THR A 139 -1.46 21.69 -8.31
N ILE A 140 -1.05 21.66 -9.59
CA ILE A 140 0.35 21.88 -10.00
C ILE A 140 0.79 23.32 -9.72
N ALA A 141 -0.01 24.32 -10.08
CA ALA A 141 0.30 25.72 -9.83
C ALA A 141 0.45 26.00 -8.32
N ASN A 142 -0.47 25.45 -7.51
CA ASN A 142 -0.41 25.59 -6.05
C ASN A 142 0.79 24.85 -5.44
N HIS A 143 1.19 23.70 -5.99
CA HIS A 143 2.37 22.98 -5.53
C HIS A 143 3.68 23.61 -5.99
N LEU A 144 3.73 24.25 -7.16
CA LEU A 144 4.90 25.02 -7.61
C LEU A 144 5.04 26.29 -6.77
N ASP A 145 3.94 27.01 -6.53
CA ASP A 145 3.94 28.20 -5.68
C ASP A 145 4.25 27.84 -4.20
N PHE A 146 3.79 26.67 -3.72
CA PHE A 146 4.20 26.12 -2.43
C PHE A 146 5.66 25.68 -2.43
N ALA A 147 6.17 25.06 -3.49
CA ALA A 147 7.56 24.62 -3.61
C ALA A 147 8.52 25.82 -3.69
N ASP A 148 8.13 26.92 -4.32
CA ASP A 148 8.89 28.17 -4.34
C ASP A 148 8.91 28.83 -2.95
N LYS A 149 7.76 28.87 -2.26
CA LYS A 149 7.66 29.34 -0.86
C LYS A 149 8.41 28.45 0.14
N VAL A 150 8.44 27.15 -0.11
CA VAL A 150 9.17 26.15 0.69
C VAL A 150 10.67 26.18 0.36
N ALA A 151 11.08 26.46 -0.87
CA ALA A 151 12.47 26.67 -1.25
C ALA A 151 13.04 27.94 -0.60
N GLU A 152 12.23 28.99 -0.44
CA GLU A 152 12.57 30.17 0.38
C GLU A 152 12.70 29.83 1.88
N ALA A 153 11.89 28.90 2.40
CA ALA A 153 11.92 28.52 3.81
C ALA A 153 12.96 27.42 4.17
N LEU A 154 13.40 26.61 3.20
CA LEU A 154 14.26 25.43 3.39
C LEU A 154 15.74 25.67 3.05
N THR A 155 16.22 26.91 3.12
CA THR A 155 17.67 27.22 3.09
C THR A 155 18.49 26.55 4.21
N THR A 156 17.87 25.72 5.07
CA THR A 156 18.55 25.09 6.22
C THR A 156 18.51 23.55 6.26
N GLU A 157 17.66 22.82 5.52
CA GLU A 157 17.64 21.34 5.55
C GLU A 157 17.29 20.64 4.21
N GLY A 158 18.21 20.72 3.24
CA GLY A 158 18.82 19.52 2.62
C GLY A 158 18.02 18.51 1.79
N LEU A 159 16.71 18.63 1.56
CA LEU A 159 16.06 17.88 0.47
C LEU A 159 15.99 18.76 -0.77
N ALA A 160 17.00 18.62 -1.65
CA ALA A 160 17.12 19.37 -2.90
C ALA A 160 15.76 19.42 -3.63
N LEU A 161 15.30 20.62 -3.97
CA LEU A 161 14.05 20.91 -4.66
C LEU A 161 13.80 19.96 -5.85
N ASP A 162 14.86 19.65 -6.60
CA ASP A 162 14.85 18.68 -7.70
C ASP A 162 14.37 17.28 -7.30
N ARG A 163 14.71 16.78 -6.11
CA ARG A 163 14.20 15.48 -5.64
C ARG A 163 12.71 15.56 -5.36
N GLN A 164 12.23 16.65 -4.77
CA GLN A 164 10.81 16.84 -4.48
C GLN A 164 10.00 16.95 -5.78
N ILE A 165 10.49 17.72 -6.75
CA ILE A 165 9.89 17.84 -8.09
C ILE A 165 9.86 16.47 -8.79
N ASN A 166 10.98 15.73 -8.78
CA ASN A 166 11.04 14.41 -9.41
C ASN A 166 10.13 13.39 -8.72
N MET A 167 10.00 13.42 -7.39
CA MET A 167 9.05 12.59 -6.65
C MET A 167 7.61 12.92 -7.04
N PHE A 168 7.28 14.21 -7.13
CA PHE A 168 5.94 14.66 -7.53
C PHE A 168 5.61 14.25 -8.97
N LEU A 169 6.51 14.50 -9.92
CA LEU A 169 6.34 14.10 -11.32
C LEU A 169 6.22 12.57 -11.46
N GLY A 170 7.02 11.82 -10.69
CA GLY A 170 6.93 10.37 -10.63
C GLY A 170 5.56 9.91 -10.12
N ALA A 171 5.08 10.47 -9.01
CA ALA A 171 3.77 10.17 -8.45
C ALA A 171 2.65 10.51 -9.45
N ARG A 172 2.72 11.66 -10.12
CA ARG A 172 1.74 12.04 -11.16
C ARG A 172 1.68 11.04 -12.30
N ARG A 173 2.82 10.67 -12.89
CA ARG A 173 2.87 9.67 -13.98
C ARG A 173 2.29 8.33 -13.55
N MET A 174 2.54 7.93 -12.30
CA MET A 174 1.95 6.72 -11.71
C MET A 174 0.44 6.82 -11.60
N ARG A 175 -0.10 7.95 -11.10
CA ARG A 175 -1.55 8.19 -11.03
C ARG A 175 -2.22 8.12 -12.40
N GLU A 176 -1.65 8.81 -13.39
CA GLU A 176 -2.14 8.80 -14.77
C GLU A 176 -2.10 7.39 -15.39
N ARG A 177 -1.07 6.60 -15.08
CA ARG A 177 -1.00 5.21 -15.50
C ARG A 177 -2.09 4.36 -14.86
N PHE A 178 -2.32 4.52 -13.55
CA PHE A 178 -3.36 3.76 -12.85
C PHE A 178 -4.76 4.12 -13.35
N ALA A 179 -5.03 5.41 -13.59
CA ALA A 179 -6.26 5.87 -14.23
C ALA A 179 -6.47 5.16 -15.58
N LYS A 180 -5.46 5.16 -16.46
CA LYS A 180 -5.54 4.48 -17.76
C LYS A 180 -5.81 2.98 -17.64
N LEU A 181 -5.17 2.30 -16.68
CA LEU A 181 -5.41 0.87 -16.45
C LEU A 181 -6.83 0.60 -15.94
N LEU A 182 -7.38 1.47 -15.09
CA LEU A 182 -8.75 1.37 -14.60
C LEU A 182 -9.78 1.74 -15.68
N GLU A 183 -9.48 2.68 -16.58
CA GLU A 183 -10.33 2.98 -17.75
C GLU A 183 -10.35 1.81 -18.75
N GLN A 184 -9.22 1.12 -18.94
CA GLN A 184 -9.11 -0.07 -19.79
C GLN A 184 -9.89 -1.26 -19.24
N ASP A 185 -9.90 -1.43 -17.92
CA ASP A 185 -10.63 -2.46 -17.22
C ASP A 185 -11.36 -1.88 -16.01
N PRO A 186 -12.64 -1.49 -16.16
CA PRO A 186 -13.45 -0.90 -15.08
C PRO A 186 -13.69 -1.84 -13.89
N SER A 187 -13.35 -3.14 -14.01
CA SER A 187 -13.35 -4.04 -12.85
C SER A 187 -12.17 -3.80 -11.93
N GLY A 188 -11.10 -3.15 -12.40
CA GLY A 188 -9.87 -2.91 -11.66
C GLY A 188 -8.95 -4.12 -11.57
N PHE A 189 -9.27 -5.27 -12.20
CA PHE A 189 -8.45 -6.47 -12.13
C PHE A 189 -7.07 -6.28 -12.75
N ILE A 190 -6.98 -5.66 -13.93
CA ILE A 190 -5.69 -5.35 -14.58
C ILE A 190 -4.84 -4.44 -13.68
N LEU A 191 -5.45 -3.43 -13.06
CA LEU A 191 -4.74 -2.51 -12.18
C LEU A 191 -4.23 -3.23 -10.93
N VAL A 192 -5.07 -4.02 -10.26
CA VAL A 192 -4.68 -4.81 -9.09
C VAL A 192 -3.55 -5.80 -9.44
N ASP A 193 -3.66 -6.50 -10.57
CA ASP A 193 -2.63 -7.43 -11.04
C ASP A 193 -1.30 -6.71 -11.30
N HIS A 194 -1.35 -5.54 -11.93
CA HIS A 194 -0.19 -4.72 -12.18
C HIS A 194 0.55 -4.32 -10.90
N ILE A 195 -0.17 -3.98 -9.83
CA ILE A 195 0.44 -3.65 -8.54
C ILE A 195 1.09 -4.84 -7.88
N VAL A 196 0.43 -6.00 -7.86
CA VAL A 196 1.03 -7.21 -7.30
C VAL A 196 2.33 -7.56 -8.04
N ASP A 197 2.34 -7.45 -9.37
CA ASP A 197 3.54 -7.68 -10.17
C ASP A 197 4.66 -6.65 -9.89
N MET A 198 4.30 -5.39 -9.61
CA MET A 198 5.25 -4.35 -9.18
C MET A 198 5.82 -4.57 -7.77
N LEU A 199 5.07 -5.23 -6.87
CA LEU A 199 5.50 -5.50 -5.49
C LEU A 199 6.27 -6.82 -5.36
N ARG A 200 6.16 -7.71 -6.35
CA ARG A 200 6.91 -8.98 -6.47
C ARG A 200 8.45 -8.86 -6.65
N PRO A 201 9.08 -7.83 -7.26
CA PRO A 201 10.46 -7.91 -7.75
C PRO A 201 11.60 -7.76 -6.73
N SER A 202 11.37 -7.89 -5.42
CA SER A 202 12.46 -7.74 -4.42
C SER A 202 13.02 -9.07 -3.92
N LEU A 203 12.64 -10.21 -4.49
CA LEU A 203 13.11 -11.54 -4.05
C LEU A 203 14.35 -12.06 -4.80
N ALA A 204 14.77 -11.42 -5.90
CA ALA A 204 15.82 -11.97 -6.78
C ALA A 204 17.00 -11.04 -7.13
N SER A 205 16.99 -9.76 -6.76
CA SER A 205 18.06 -8.84 -7.19
C SER A 205 18.46 -7.80 -6.13
N ASN A 206 19.64 -8.02 -5.54
CA ASN A 206 20.43 -7.09 -4.74
C ASN A 206 19.78 -6.51 -3.45
N PRO A 207 19.97 -7.16 -2.29
CA PRO A 207 19.59 -6.62 -0.98
C PRO A 207 20.40 -5.38 -0.54
N SER A 208 21.33 -4.88 -1.37
CA SER A 208 22.30 -3.83 -1.02
C SER A 208 21.89 -2.41 -1.40
N LYS A 209 20.75 -2.21 -2.08
CA LYS A 209 20.29 -0.86 -2.51
C LYS A 209 18.89 -0.46 -2.04
N SER A 210 18.17 -1.33 -1.34
CA SER A 210 16.90 -0.95 -0.72
C SER A 210 17.19 -0.29 0.63
N THR A 211 17.05 1.02 0.70
CA THR A 211 16.93 1.77 1.97
C THR A 211 15.57 1.57 2.63
N SER A 212 14.67 0.77 2.04
CA SER A 212 13.40 0.39 2.66
C SER A 212 13.65 -0.75 3.65
N SER A 213 13.25 -0.51 4.89
CA SER A 213 13.28 -1.45 6.02
C SER A 213 12.27 -2.61 5.88
N CYS A 214 11.53 -2.69 4.77
CA CYS A 214 10.46 -3.67 4.59
C CYS A 214 11.00 -5.07 4.26
N VAL A 215 10.35 -6.10 4.78
CA VAL A 215 10.49 -7.50 4.39
C VAL A 215 9.61 -7.79 3.17
N PRO A 216 10.18 -7.95 1.96
CA PRO A 216 9.39 -8.03 0.74
C PRO A 216 8.43 -9.21 0.69
N GLU A 217 8.76 -10.32 1.34
CA GLU A 217 7.91 -11.50 1.45
C GLU A 217 6.56 -11.17 2.08
N PHE A 218 6.53 -10.31 3.10
CA PHE A 218 5.30 -9.92 3.81
C PHE A 218 4.49 -8.93 2.99
N VAL A 219 5.15 -7.96 2.35
CA VAL A 219 4.50 -7.03 1.41
C VAL A 219 3.84 -7.82 0.27
N ALA A 220 4.57 -8.78 -0.32
CA ALA A 220 4.04 -9.62 -1.40
C ALA A 220 2.89 -10.53 -0.93
N ALA A 221 2.96 -11.06 0.29
CA ALA A 221 1.88 -11.86 0.87
C ALA A 221 0.61 -11.03 1.07
N GLY A 222 0.72 -9.81 1.62
CA GLY A 222 -0.41 -8.90 1.78
C GLY A 222 -1.03 -8.48 0.44
N ALA A 223 -0.19 -8.17 -0.54
CA ALA A 223 -0.62 -7.81 -1.88
C ALA A 223 -1.37 -8.96 -2.58
N ARG A 224 -0.86 -10.19 -2.46
CA ARG A 224 -1.50 -11.39 -3.03
C ARG A 224 -2.83 -11.70 -2.36
N LEU A 225 -2.92 -11.60 -1.03
CA LEU A 225 -4.20 -11.76 -0.34
C LEU A 225 -5.21 -10.71 -0.85
N ALA A 226 -4.82 -9.44 -0.86
CA ALA A 226 -5.68 -8.37 -1.33
C ALA A 226 -6.19 -8.62 -2.76
N GLN A 227 -5.31 -9.00 -3.69
CA GLN A 227 -5.68 -9.36 -5.06
C GLN A 227 -6.69 -10.50 -5.14
N LYS A 228 -6.41 -11.63 -4.47
CA LYS A 228 -7.30 -12.80 -4.50
C LYS A 228 -8.67 -12.45 -3.92
N THR A 229 -8.66 -11.77 -2.78
CA THR A 229 -9.88 -11.35 -2.08
C THR A 229 -10.66 -10.33 -2.91
N TYR A 230 -9.98 -9.42 -3.60
CA TYR A 230 -10.59 -8.46 -4.53
C TYR A 230 -11.35 -9.15 -5.65
N LYS A 231 -10.72 -10.12 -6.32
CA LYS A 231 -11.36 -10.86 -7.41
C LYS A 231 -12.54 -11.71 -6.95
N LEU A 232 -12.56 -12.14 -5.69
CA LEU A 232 -13.69 -12.86 -5.09
C LEU A 232 -14.84 -11.94 -4.69
N ILE A 233 -14.53 -10.76 -4.15
CA ILE A 233 -15.53 -9.82 -3.64
C ILE A 233 -16.14 -8.96 -4.75
N TYR A 234 -15.37 -8.60 -5.78
CA TYR A 234 -15.85 -7.72 -6.86
C TYR A 234 -17.16 -8.21 -7.51
N PRO A 235 -17.33 -9.50 -7.87
CA PRO A 235 -18.60 -10.01 -8.39
C PRO A 235 -19.78 -9.83 -7.41
N LEU A 236 -19.51 -9.79 -6.10
CA LEU A 236 -20.54 -9.60 -5.07
C LEU A 236 -20.99 -8.14 -4.93
N THR A 237 -20.21 -7.19 -5.46
CA THR A 237 -20.59 -5.77 -5.56
C THR A 237 -21.65 -5.52 -6.62
N GLU A 238 -21.87 -6.51 -7.49
CA GLU A 238 -22.94 -6.51 -8.46
C GLU A 238 -24.26 -6.66 -7.70
N ILE A 239 -24.96 -5.54 -7.51
CA ILE A 239 -26.25 -5.57 -6.85
C ILE A 239 -27.29 -5.95 -7.90
N ILE A 240 -27.99 -7.04 -7.56
CA ILE A 240 -29.21 -7.56 -8.18
C ILE A 240 -30.12 -6.36 -8.49
N SER A 241 -30.27 -6.08 -9.79
CA SER A 241 -31.26 -5.13 -10.31
C SER A 241 -32.67 -5.49 -9.83
#